data_AF-A0A955WQE9-F1
#
_entry.id   AF-A0A955WQE9-F1
#
_cell.length_a   1.000
_cell.length_b   1.000
_cell.length_c   1.000
_cell.angle_alpha   90.00
_cell.angle_beta   90.00
_cell.angle_gamma   90.00
#
_symmetry.space_group_name_H-M   'P 1'
#
loop_
_entity.id
_entity.type
_entity.pdbx_description
1 polymer ?
#
loop_
_entity_poly.entity_id
_entity_poly.type
_entity_poly.pdbx_seq_one_letter_code
_entity_poly.pdbx_strand_id
1 'polypeptide(L)'
;MATWLAVAAVPVTVLEIQVDGDAAAVAPPLARRLATHGAVGELVVQPGRLWLVASSGPGELTGAFGRGELRFAPAFETPEPGTVPRLYEPPVKGREAPKTWHVREAEAMHPRLVEVKASVDMGGHPVVSATFDEAGKAEFHALTKRLVGQKLAILVDEQVMSVPVVREPIPGGRVMVTLGAPGRSDEAEQLAARLRGGALPVNVALLRTLTAERSEVDGTTTVSDTSLRYPTPKRWHPAACALSQRDDCHVLVVPAQP
;
A
#
# COMPACT_ATOMS: atom_id res chain seq x y z
N MET A 1 5.19 52.71 4.33
CA MET A 1 5.81 51.58 5.04
C MET A 1 4.97 50.35 4.74
N ALA A 2 5.44 49.46 3.88
CA ALA A 2 4.75 48.21 3.60
C ALA A 2 4.93 47.30 4.82
N THR A 3 3.86 47.03 5.55
CA THR A 3 3.86 46.12 6.69
C THR A 3 3.88 44.70 6.12
N TRP A 4 5.05 44.08 6.12
CA TRP A 4 5.20 42.68 5.76
C TRP A 4 4.61 41.82 6.88
N LEU A 5 3.42 41.25 6.65
CA LEU A 5 2.90 40.19 7.49
C LEU A 5 3.66 38.90 7.15
N ALA A 6 4.75 38.63 7.87
CA ALA A 6 5.36 37.31 7.84
C ALA A 6 4.37 36.33 8.47
N VAL A 7 3.84 35.39 7.68
CA VAL A 7 3.05 34.29 8.21
C VAL A 7 4.00 33.41 9.03
N ALA A 8 3.65 33.16 10.29
CA ALA A 8 4.44 32.36 11.21
C ALA A 8 4.73 30.97 10.63
N ALA A 9 5.96 30.48 10.81
CA ALA A 9 6.36 29.15 10.38
C ALA A 9 5.50 28.08 11.07
N VAL A 10 4.92 27.18 10.28
CA VAL A 10 4.04 26.10 10.75
C VAL A 10 4.82 24.78 10.73
N PRO A 11 4.87 24.00 11.81
CA PRO A 11 5.54 22.70 11.80
C PRO A 11 4.80 21.74 10.86
N VAL A 12 5.56 21.01 10.05
CA VAL A 12 5.08 20.00 9.11
C VAL A 12 5.93 18.74 9.21
N THR A 13 5.37 17.60 8.79
CA THR A 13 6.11 16.34 8.67
C THR A 13 6.44 16.08 7.21
N VAL A 14 7.70 15.83 6.91
CA VAL A 14 8.18 15.50 5.56
C VAL A 14 8.55 14.03 5.50
N LEU A 15 8.00 13.31 4.53
CA LEU A 15 8.32 11.91 4.27
C LEU A 15 9.04 11.79 2.93
N GLU A 16 10.16 11.07 2.93
CA GLU A 16 10.85 10.63 1.73
C GLU A 16 10.43 9.20 1.40
N ILE A 17 9.89 8.98 0.21
CA ILE A 17 9.32 7.70 -0.21
C ILE A 17 10.05 7.24 -1.48
N GLN A 18 10.63 6.04 -1.44
CA GLN A 18 11.21 5.38 -2.60
C GLN A 18 10.11 4.71 -3.44
N VAL A 19 10.25 4.80 -4.76
CA VAL A 19 9.38 4.11 -5.71
C VAL A 19 10.24 3.25 -6.63
N ASP A 20 9.96 1.95 -6.69
CA ASP A 20 10.65 1.01 -7.56
C ASP A 20 10.03 1.02 -8.98
N GLY A 21 9.95 2.19 -9.62
CA GLY A 21 9.33 2.36 -10.94
C GLY A 21 8.89 3.80 -11.24
N ASP A 22 7.80 3.92 -12.01
CA ASP A 22 7.24 5.22 -12.38
C ASP A 22 6.50 5.88 -11.22
N ALA A 23 7.13 6.90 -10.62
CA ALA A 23 6.56 7.67 -9.53
C ALA A 23 5.25 8.38 -9.91
N ALA A 24 5.07 8.78 -11.17
CA ALA A 24 3.86 9.44 -11.64
C ALA A 24 2.65 8.49 -11.65
N ALA A 25 2.85 7.25 -12.08
CA ALA A 25 1.80 6.22 -12.05
C ALA A 25 1.41 5.82 -10.61
N VAL A 26 2.36 5.90 -9.67
CA VAL A 26 2.19 5.49 -8.27
C VAL A 26 1.57 6.58 -7.40
N ALA A 27 1.82 7.85 -7.72
CA ALA A 27 1.44 8.94 -6.84
C ALA A 27 -0.09 9.07 -6.61
N PRO A 28 -0.98 8.95 -7.62
CA PRO A 28 -2.42 9.02 -7.38
C PRO A 28 -2.98 7.93 -6.45
N PRO A 29 -2.69 6.62 -6.64
CA PRO A 29 -3.16 5.61 -5.70
C PRO A 29 -2.49 5.71 -4.33
N LEU A 30 -1.21 6.11 -4.26
CA LEU A 30 -0.55 6.34 -2.96
C LEU A 30 -1.17 7.51 -2.19
N ALA A 31 -1.51 8.62 -2.87
CA ALA A 31 -2.19 9.75 -2.24
C ALA A 31 -3.53 9.33 -1.58
N ARG A 32 -4.32 8.48 -2.25
CA ARG A 32 -5.55 7.94 -1.66
C ARG A 32 -5.29 7.12 -0.39
N ARG A 33 -4.25 6.28 -0.39
CA ARG A 33 -3.85 5.49 0.79
C ARG A 33 -3.39 6.36 1.94
N LEU A 34 -2.53 7.33 1.66
CA LEU A 34 -2.04 8.29 2.65
C LEU A 34 -3.22 9.00 3.32
N ALA A 35 -4.23 9.41 2.54
CA ALA A 35 -5.47 9.98 3.08
C ALA A 35 -6.24 8.99 3.98
N THR A 36 -6.37 7.71 3.61
CA THR A 36 -6.99 6.67 4.47
C THR A 36 -6.27 6.48 5.80
N HIS A 37 -4.98 6.80 5.87
CA HIS A 37 -4.18 6.81 7.10
C HIS A 37 -4.15 8.18 7.82
N GLY A 38 -5.04 9.11 7.43
CA GLY A 38 -5.19 10.41 8.06
C GLY A 38 -4.11 11.43 7.70
N ALA A 39 -3.24 11.13 6.72
CA ALA A 39 -2.32 12.13 6.21
C ALA A 39 -3.07 13.16 5.36
N VAL A 40 -2.76 14.44 5.57
CA VAL A 40 -3.27 15.55 4.77
C VAL A 40 -2.09 16.39 4.36
N GLY A 41 -2.01 16.76 3.08
CA GLY A 41 -0.88 17.56 2.60
C GLY A 41 -0.65 17.49 1.10
N GLU A 42 0.59 17.73 0.71
CA GLU A 42 1.03 17.78 -0.69
C GLU A 42 2.02 16.65 -0.96
N LEU A 43 1.73 15.85 -1.99
CA LEU A 43 2.61 14.81 -2.50
C LEU A 43 3.34 15.33 -3.73
N VAL A 44 4.64 15.58 -3.59
CA VAL A 44 5.52 16.05 -4.65
C VAL A 44 6.11 14.85 -5.37
N VAL A 45 5.95 14.81 -6.69
CA VAL A 45 6.38 13.70 -7.55
C VAL A 45 7.69 14.05 -8.25
N GLN A 46 8.67 13.17 -8.15
CA GLN A 46 9.97 13.25 -8.85
C GLN A 46 10.34 11.88 -9.42
N PRO A 47 11.22 11.80 -10.44
CA PRO A 47 11.67 10.51 -10.95
C PRO A 47 12.26 9.60 -9.84
N GLY A 48 11.60 8.45 -9.62
CA GLY A 48 12.00 7.43 -8.62
C GLY A 48 11.75 7.80 -7.15
N ARG A 49 11.19 8.98 -6.84
CA ARG A 49 10.94 9.42 -5.45
C ARG A 49 9.65 10.22 -5.31
N LEU A 50 9.00 10.06 -4.16
CA LEU A 50 7.87 10.86 -3.75
C LEU A 50 8.17 11.54 -2.41
N TRP A 51 7.69 12.77 -2.26
CA TRP A 51 7.83 13.53 -1.02
C TRP A 51 6.47 13.94 -0.52
N LEU A 52 6.07 13.47 0.67
CA LEU A 52 4.86 13.97 1.32
C LEU A 52 5.24 15.10 2.26
N VAL A 53 4.63 16.28 2.07
CA VAL A 53 4.65 17.36 3.04
C VAL A 53 3.29 17.35 3.75
N ALA A 54 3.24 16.69 4.92
CA ALA A 54 2.03 16.53 5.70
C ALA A 54 1.83 17.72 6.66
N SER A 55 0.64 18.34 6.59
CA SER A 55 0.23 19.46 7.44
C SER A 55 -0.36 19.01 8.78
N SER A 56 -0.81 17.76 8.88
CA SER A 56 -1.18 17.09 10.13
C SER A 56 -0.18 15.98 10.42
N GLY A 57 0.07 15.72 11.70
CA GLY A 57 0.87 14.58 12.11
C GLY A 57 0.27 13.32 11.48
N PRO A 58 0.98 12.67 10.54
CA PRO A 58 0.41 11.51 9.91
C PRO A 58 0.24 10.45 11.00
N GLY A 59 -0.87 9.72 11.00
CA GLY A 59 -1.06 8.59 11.90
C GLY A 59 -0.03 7.49 11.63
N GLU A 60 -0.37 6.25 11.99
CA GLU A 60 0.47 5.13 11.59
C GLU A 60 0.43 4.94 10.06
N LEU A 61 1.49 5.38 9.37
CA LEU A 61 1.58 5.32 7.91
C LEU A 61 2.17 4.03 7.37
N THR A 62 2.61 3.11 8.22
CA THR A 62 3.16 1.82 7.79
C THR A 62 2.19 1.08 6.87
N GLY A 63 0.88 1.20 7.14
CA GLY A 63 -0.19 0.68 6.29
C GLY A 63 -0.43 1.46 4.97
N ALA A 64 0.22 2.58 4.71
CA ALA A 64 0.12 3.25 3.41
C ALA A 64 1.13 2.69 2.39
N PHE A 65 2.23 2.11 2.88
CA PHE A 65 3.35 1.61 2.08
C PHE A 65 3.26 0.11 1.81
N GLY A 66 3.89 -0.38 0.73
CA GLY A 66 3.72 -1.75 0.22
C GLY A 66 2.67 -1.84 -0.89
N ARG A 67 2.56 -2.99 -1.58
CA ARG A 67 1.71 -3.12 -2.77
C ARG A 67 0.22 -3.11 -2.47
N GLY A 68 -0.23 -3.51 -1.29
CA GLY A 68 -1.65 -3.72 -0.95
C GLY A 68 -2.42 -4.56 -1.97
N GLU A 69 -1.85 -5.69 -2.37
CA GLU A 69 -2.40 -6.57 -3.39
C GLU A 69 -2.89 -7.89 -2.74
N LEU A 70 -4.19 -8.17 -2.86
CA LEU A 70 -4.78 -9.46 -2.48
C LEU A 70 -4.86 -10.33 -3.73
N ARG A 71 -4.45 -11.60 -3.66
CA ARG A 71 -4.52 -12.54 -4.79
C ARG A 71 -4.99 -13.93 -4.36
N PHE A 72 -5.63 -14.63 -5.29
CA PHE A 72 -6.11 -15.99 -5.09
C PHE A 72 -5.54 -16.90 -6.17
N ALA A 73 -4.79 -17.93 -5.79
CA ALA A 73 -4.12 -18.80 -6.75
C ALA A 73 -4.31 -20.29 -6.41
N PRO A 74 -4.40 -21.19 -7.40
CA PRO A 74 -4.32 -22.61 -7.16
C PRO A 74 -3.02 -23.00 -6.44
N ALA A 75 -3.11 -23.89 -5.46
CA ALA A 75 -1.96 -24.42 -4.73
C ALA A 75 -1.99 -25.95 -4.69
N PHE A 76 -0.82 -26.57 -4.67
CA PHE A 76 -0.69 -28.04 -4.56
C PHE A 76 -0.22 -28.49 -3.17
N GLU A 77 0.48 -27.62 -2.44
CA GLU A 77 1.01 -27.88 -1.10
C GLU A 77 0.65 -26.74 -0.12
N THR A 78 0.68 -27.00 1.19
CA THR A 78 0.32 -26.01 2.23
C THR A 78 1.58 -25.46 2.90
N PRO A 79 2.09 -24.27 2.50
CA PRO A 79 3.26 -23.66 3.10
C PRO A 79 2.97 -23.18 4.53
N GLU A 80 4.03 -22.96 5.30
CA GLU A 80 3.94 -22.21 6.55
C GLU A 80 3.51 -20.75 6.27
N PRO A 81 2.62 -20.16 7.09
CA PRO A 81 2.19 -18.77 6.92
C PRO A 81 3.37 -17.78 6.89
N GLY A 82 3.31 -16.77 6.00
CA GLY A 82 4.36 -15.74 5.86
C GLY A 82 5.47 -16.10 4.87
N THR A 83 5.41 -17.28 4.24
CA THR A 83 6.36 -17.68 3.19
C THR A 83 6.08 -16.92 1.88
N VAL A 84 7.12 -16.39 1.23
CA VAL A 84 7.05 -15.84 -0.14
C VAL A 84 7.07 -17.02 -1.14
N PRO A 85 6.07 -17.17 -2.04
CA PRO A 85 6.08 -18.21 -3.05
C PRO A 85 7.30 -18.09 -3.97
N ARG A 86 7.81 -19.22 -4.44
CA ARG A 86 8.69 -19.26 -5.62
C ARG A 86 7.87 -19.69 -6.82
N LEU A 87 8.18 -19.12 -7.99
CA LEU A 87 7.62 -19.55 -9.28
C LEU A 87 7.73 -21.07 -9.43
N TYR A 88 6.67 -21.71 -9.92
CA TYR A 88 6.68 -23.13 -10.25
C TYR A 88 7.73 -23.40 -11.34
N GLU A 89 8.85 -24.00 -10.95
CA GLU A 89 9.80 -24.59 -11.90
C GLU A 89 9.40 -26.06 -12.12
N PRO A 90 9.04 -26.47 -13.36
CA PRO A 90 8.72 -27.86 -13.62
C PRO A 90 9.91 -28.76 -13.30
N PRO A 91 9.69 -29.96 -12.73
CA PRO A 91 10.77 -30.86 -12.36
C PRO A 91 11.64 -31.21 -13.58
N VAL A 92 12.92 -30.89 -13.51
CA VAL A 92 13.90 -31.29 -14.51
C VAL A 92 14.21 -32.78 -14.34
N LYS A 93 14.04 -33.57 -15.40
CA LYS A 93 14.27 -35.02 -15.41
C LYS A 93 15.61 -35.38 -14.75
N GLY A 94 15.58 -36.18 -13.68
CA GLY A 94 16.78 -36.65 -12.96
C GLY A 94 17.23 -35.77 -11.79
N ARG A 95 16.52 -34.67 -11.48
CA ARG A 95 16.62 -33.99 -10.19
C ARG A 95 15.34 -34.20 -9.40
N GLU A 96 15.46 -34.57 -8.13
CA GLU A 96 14.34 -34.52 -7.20
C GLU A 96 13.90 -33.06 -7.13
N ALA A 97 12.61 -32.79 -7.36
CA ALA A 97 12.10 -31.45 -7.22
C ALA A 97 12.43 -30.98 -5.80
N PRO A 98 13.10 -29.83 -5.61
CA PRO A 98 13.24 -29.30 -4.26
C PRO A 98 11.83 -29.22 -3.67
N LYS A 99 11.62 -29.63 -2.40
CA LYS A 99 10.35 -29.46 -1.66
C LYS A 99 10.01 -27.97 -1.61
N THR A 100 9.45 -27.49 -2.71
CA THR A 100 9.29 -26.07 -3.02
C THR A 100 7.83 -25.93 -3.31
N TRP A 101 7.15 -25.25 -2.42
CA TRP A 101 5.72 -25.02 -2.48
C TRP A 101 5.33 -24.43 -3.83
N HIS A 102 4.34 -25.04 -4.47
CA HIS A 102 3.90 -24.63 -5.80
C HIS A 102 2.58 -23.88 -5.70
N VAL A 103 2.66 -22.54 -5.77
CA VAL A 103 1.53 -21.67 -6.08
C VAL A 103 1.58 -21.38 -7.58
N ARG A 104 0.47 -21.57 -8.30
CA ARG A 104 0.38 -21.21 -9.72
C ARG A 104 0.10 -19.72 -9.84
N GLU A 105 1.12 -18.91 -9.58
CA GLU A 105 1.00 -17.45 -9.58
C GLU A 105 0.54 -16.89 -10.93
N ALA A 106 0.94 -17.52 -12.04
CA ALA A 106 0.46 -17.17 -13.37
C ALA A 106 -1.07 -17.34 -13.57
N GLU A 107 -1.72 -18.09 -12.68
CA GLU A 107 -3.18 -18.29 -12.64
C GLU A 107 -3.83 -17.57 -11.47
N ALA A 108 -3.11 -16.64 -10.83
CA ALA A 108 -3.64 -15.86 -9.75
C ALA A 108 -4.75 -14.92 -10.25
N MET A 109 -5.89 -14.99 -9.57
CA MET A 109 -6.98 -14.02 -9.70
C MET A 109 -6.68 -12.79 -8.85
N HIS A 110 -6.90 -11.61 -9.43
CA HIS A 110 -6.87 -10.32 -8.75
C HIS A 110 -8.31 -9.87 -8.45
N PRO A 111 -8.75 -9.86 -7.18
CA PRO A 111 -10.11 -9.50 -6.84
C PRO A 111 -10.34 -7.99 -6.99
N ARG A 112 -11.53 -7.63 -7.48
CA ARG A 112 -12.01 -6.25 -7.48
C ARG A 112 -12.81 -6.00 -6.22
N LEU A 113 -12.26 -5.18 -5.33
CA LEU A 113 -12.80 -4.97 -3.98
C LEU A 113 -13.76 -3.78 -3.95
N VAL A 114 -14.92 -3.96 -3.31
CA VAL A 114 -15.88 -2.88 -3.04
C VAL A 114 -15.87 -2.46 -1.57
N GLU A 115 -15.56 -3.38 -0.67
CA GLU A 115 -15.54 -3.12 0.76
C GLU A 115 -14.45 -3.97 1.42
N VAL A 116 -13.68 -3.35 2.31
CA VAL A 116 -12.68 -4.03 3.13
C VAL A 116 -12.77 -3.53 4.57
N LYS A 117 -12.95 -4.45 5.51
CA LYS A 117 -13.10 -4.16 6.95
C LYS A 117 -12.13 -4.99 7.77
N ALA A 118 -11.39 -4.33 8.67
CA ALA A 118 -10.66 -4.98 9.73
C ALA A 118 -11.62 -5.30 10.89
N SER A 119 -11.36 -6.42 11.57
CA SER A 119 -12.11 -6.88 12.72
C SER A 119 -11.21 -7.78 13.57
N VAL A 120 -11.71 -8.16 14.74
CA VAL A 120 -11.07 -9.17 15.60
C VAL A 120 -12.07 -10.30 15.80
N ASP A 121 -11.63 -11.55 15.64
CA ASP A 121 -12.49 -12.70 15.88
C ASP A 121 -12.69 -12.98 17.38
N MET A 122 -13.55 -13.95 17.72
CA MET A 122 -13.81 -14.32 19.11
C MET A 122 -12.58 -14.86 19.86
N GLY A 123 -11.55 -15.33 19.14
CA GLY A 123 -10.28 -15.79 19.68
C GLY A 123 -9.24 -14.68 19.83
N GLY A 124 -9.59 -13.42 19.50
CA GLY A 124 -8.66 -12.29 19.56
C GLY A 124 -7.75 -12.17 18.33
N HIS A 125 -7.97 -12.95 17.26
CA HIS A 125 -7.15 -12.89 16.05
C HIS A 125 -7.57 -11.71 15.16
N PRO A 126 -6.60 -10.99 14.58
CA PRO A 126 -6.88 -9.98 13.57
C PRO A 126 -7.46 -10.61 12.31
N VAL A 127 -8.54 -10.04 11.79
CA VAL A 127 -9.24 -10.54 10.58
C VAL A 127 -9.55 -9.40 9.64
N VAL A 128 -9.21 -9.57 8.36
CA VAL A 128 -9.61 -8.68 7.27
C VAL A 128 -10.70 -9.36 6.45
N SER A 129 -11.88 -8.75 6.41
CA SER A 129 -12.97 -9.16 5.54
C SER A 129 -12.99 -8.30 4.28
N ALA A 130 -13.16 -8.92 3.13
CA ALA A 130 -13.25 -8.23 1.84
C ALA A 130 -14.48 -8.71 1.06
N THR A 131 -15.15 -7.77 0.40
CA THR A 131 -16.30 -8.02 -0.47
C THR A 131 -15.94 -7.61 -1.90
N PHE A 132 -16.28 -8.45 -2.87
CA PHE A 132 -15.98 -8.23 -4.28
C PHE A 132 -17.14 -7.54 -5.02
N ASP A 133 -16.83 -6.86 -6.13
CA ASP A 133 -17.85 -6.42 -7.08
C ASP A 133 -18.46 -7.61 -7.85
N GLU A 134 -19.49 -7.38 -8.67
CA GLU A 134 -20.17 -8.45 -9.41
C GLU A 134 -19.23 -9.20 -10.39
N ALA A 135 -18.28 -8.49 -11.02
CA ALA A 135 -17.32 -9.11 -11.92
C ALA A 135 -16.34 -10.03 -11.15
N GLY A 136 -15.83 -9.56 -10.02
CA GLY A 136 -14.97 -10.30 -9.11
C GLY A 136 -15.69 -11.48 -8.46
N LYS A 137 -16.98 -11.35 -8.10
CA LYS A 137 -17.80 -12.49 -7.65
C LYS A 137 -17.87 -13.58 -8.70
N ALA A 138 -18.14 -13.22 -9.95
CA ALA A 138 -18.24 -14.18 -11.05
C ALA A 138 -16.90 -14.89 -11.33
N GLU A 139 -15.79 -14.14 -11.33
CA GLU A 139 -14.45 -14.69 -11.52
C GLU A 139 -14.04 -15.61 -10.36
N PHE A 140 -14.28 -15.18 -9.11
CA PHE A 140 -13.98 -15.99 -7.92
C PHE A 140 -14.82 -17.26 -7.85
N HIS A 141 -16.09 -17.18 -8.23
CA HIS A 141 -16.96 -18.35 -8.35
C HIS A 141 -16.43 -19.33 -9.40
N ALA A 142 -16.01 -18.82 -10.57
CA ALA A 142 -15.43 -19.66 -11.61
C ALA A 142 -14.11 -20.32 -11.19
N LEU A 143 -13.27 -19.61 -10.44
CA LEU A 143 -12.03 -20.13 -9.87
C LEU A 143 -12.31 -21.24 -8.83
N THR A 144 -13.09 -20.93 -7.81
CA THR A 144 -13.42 -21.87 -6.72
C THR A 144 -14.16 -23.10 -7.22
N LYS A 145 -15.03 -22.97 -8.23
CA LYS A 145 -15.71 -24.10 -8.87
C LYS A 145 -14.75 -25.12 -9.48
N ARG A 146 -13.63 -24.67 -10.05
CA ARG A 146 -12.60 -25.55 -10.64
C ARG A 146 -11.69 -26.17 -9.58
N LEU A 147 -11.60 -25.52 -8.42
CA LEU A 147 -10.71 -25.90 -7.33
C LEU A 147 -11.40 -26.68 -6.22
N VAL A 148 -12.65 -27.11 -6.38
CA VAL A 148 -13.33 -27.97 -5.39
C VAL A 148 -12.49 -29.21 -5.11
N GLY A 149 -12.22 -29.48 -3.84
CA GLY A 149 -11.32 -30.55 -3.37
C GLY A 149 -9.82 -30.22 -3.46
N GLN A 150 -9.46 -29.06 -3.99
CA GLN A 150 -8.09 -28.58 -4.15
C GLN A 150 -7.82 -27.38 -3.23
N LYS A 151 -6.54 -27.03 -3.10
CA LYS A 151 -6.10 -25.92 -2.26
C LYS A 151 -6.13 -24.60 -3.03
N LEU A 152 -6.55 -23.55 -2.33
CA LEU A 152 -6.55 -22.18 -2.81
C LEU A 152 -5.60 -21.37 -1.92
N ALA A 153 -4.50 -20.87 -2.48
CA ALA A 153 -3.64 -19.94 -1.78
C ALA A 153 -4.26 -18.55 -1.77
N ILE A 154 -4.25 -17.93 -0.59
CA ILE A 154 -4.59 -16.53 -0.36
C ILE A 154 -3.29 -15.78 -0.14
N LEU A 155 -2.98 -14.85 -1.05
CA LEU A 155 -1.74 -14.09 -1.03
C LEU A 155 -2.00 -12.62 -0.75
N VAL A 156 -1.10 -12.00 0.00
CA VAL A 156 -1.06 -10.56 0.27
C VAL A 156 0.34 -10.05 -0.02
N ASP A 157 0.50 -9.10 -0.94
CA ASP A 157 1.80 -8.45 -1.22
C ASP A 157 2.95 -9.41 -1.60
N GLU A 158 2.65 -10.57 -2.18
CA GLU A 158 3.53 -11.74 -2.43
C GLU A 158 3.74 -12.71 -1.26
N GLN A 159 3.10 -12.54 -0.11
CA GLN A 159 3.19 -13.52 0.98
C GLN A 159 1.96 -14.42 1.01
N VAL A 160 2.18 -15.73 1.20
CA VAL A 160 1.08 -16.66 1.43
C VAL A 160 0.58 -16.51 2.85
N MET A 161 -0.68 -16.07 2.98
CA MET A 161 -1.33 -15.90 4.28
C MET A 161 -1.96 -17.21 4.74
N SER A 162 -2.68 -17.88 3.85
CA SER A 162 -3.30 -19.17 4.15
C SER A 162 -3.55 -19.97 2.88
N VAL A 163 -3.67 -21.30 3.03
CA VAL A 163 -3.92 -22.21 1.91
C VAL A 163 -5.05 -23.19 2.26
N PRO A 164 -6.31 -22.71 2.37
CA PRO A 164 -7.46 -23.57 2.63
C PRO A 164 -7.78 -24.51 1.47
N VAL A 165 -8.44 -25.63 1.80
CA VAL A 165 -9.05 -26.51 0.81
C VAL A 165 -10.43 -25.97 0.45
N VAL A 166 -10.70 -25.77 -0.84
CA VAL A 166 -12.02 -25.35 -1.33
C VAL A 166 -12.97 -26.54 -1.23
N ARG A 167 -14.00 -26.41 -0.41
CA ARG A 167 -14.99 -27.50 -0.18
C ARG A 167 -16.15 -27.43 -1.17
N GLU A 168 -16.52 -26.23 -1.58
CA GLU A 168 -17.63 -25.96 -2.48
C GLU A 168 -17.36 -24.66 -3.27
N PRO A 169 -18.01 -24.45 -4.42
CA PRO A 169 -17.93 -23.18 -5.14
C PRO A 169 -18.42 -22.02 -4.27
N ILE A 170 -17.75 -20.86 -4.35
CA ILE A 170 -18.08 -19.68 -3.52
C ILE A 170 -18.69 -18.58 -4.40
N PRO A 171 -20.03 -18.50 -4.54
CA PRO A 171 -20.69 -17.49 -5.37
C PRO A 171 -20.82 -16.12 -4.70
N GLY A 172 -20.68 -16.04 -3.38
CA GLY A 172 -20.96 -14.82 -2.63
C GLY A 172 -19.90 -13.72 -2.74
N GLY A 173 -18.70 -14.06 -3.24
CA GLY A 173 -17.52 -13.18 -3.33
C GLY A 173 -17.28 -12.32 -2.08
N ARG A 174 -17.40 -12.95 -0.91
CA ARG A 174 -16.93 -12.42 0.36
C ARG A 174 -15.89 -13.38 0.92
N VAL A 175 -14.80 -12.83 1.41
CA VAL A 175 -13.68 -13.58 1.96
C VAL A 175 -13.25 -12.98 3.28
N MET A 176 -12.74 -13.82 4.17
CA MET A 176 -12.13 -13.43 5.43
C MET A 176 -10.71 -13.99 5.48
N VAL A 177 -9.76 -13.12 5.82
CA VAL A 177 -8.35 -13.46 5.96
C VAL A 177 -7.96 -13.22 7.41
N THR A 178 -7.72 -14.31 8.14
CA THR A 178 -7.15 -14.25 9.48
C THR A 178 -5.64 -13.98 9.37
N LEU A 179 -5.15 -13.06 10.18
CA LEU A 179 -3.75 -12.66 10.22
C LEU A 179 -3.11 -13.13 11.52
N GLY A 180 -1.83 -13.50 11.45
CA GLY A 180 -0.92 -13.60 12.59
C GLY A 180 -1.46 -14.32 13.84
N ALA A 181 -1.01 -13.82 15.00
CA ALA A 181 -1.40 -14.29 16.32
C ALA A 181 -2.37 -13.30 16.99
N PRO A 182 -3.10 -13.72 18.05
CA PRO A 182 -3.98 -12.82 18.80
C PRO A 182 -3.27 -11.56 19.31
N GLY A 183 -4.02 -10.45 19.40
CA GLY A 183 -3.52 -9.19 19.97
C GLY A 183 -2.78 -8.25 18.99
N ARG A 184 -2.78 -8.57 17.69
CA ARG A 184 -2.16 -7.74 16.62
C ARG A 184 -3.21 -7.05 15.74
N SER A 185 -4.20 -6.41 16.35
CA SER A 185 -5.34 -5.79 15.65
C SER A 185 -4.94 -4.65 14.72
N ASP A 186 -3.84 -3.97 15.03
CA ASP A 186 -3.18 -2.98 14.19
C ASP A 186 -2.81 -3.52 12.81
N GLU A 187 -2.33 -4.76 12.72
CA GLU A 187 -1.97 -5.39 11.44
C GLU A 187 -3.17 -5.55 10.50
N ALA A 188 -4.35 -5.88 11.06
CA ALA A 188 -5.57 -5.97 10.26
C ALA A 188 -6.01 -4.61 9.73
N GLU A 189 -5.93 -3.55 10.53
CA GLU A 189 -6.30 -2.21 10.06
C GLU A 189 -5.30 -1.70 9.02
N GLN A 190 -3.99 -1.92 9.22
CA GLN A 190 -2.97 -1.58 8.24
C GLN A 190 -3.20 -2.30 6.92
N LEU A 191 -3.48 -3.61 6.94
CA LEU A 191 -3.77 -4.36 5.72
C LEU A 191 -5.09 -3.90 5.08
N ALA A 192 -6.15 -3.72 5.86
CA ALA A 192 -7.44 -3.27 5.35
C ALA A 192 -7.32 -1.92 4.63
N ALA A 193 -6.59 -0.97 5.23
CA ALA A 193 -6.34 0.34 4.65
C ALA A 193 -5.51 0.25 3.35
N ARG A 194 -4.47 -0.61 3.29
CA ARG A 194 -3.75 -0.91 2.04
C ARG A 194 -4.68 -1.38 0.92
N LEU A 195 -5.54 -2.34 1.23
CA LEU A 195 -6.47 -2.92 0.27
C LEU A 195 -7.56 -1.93 -0.16
N ARG A 196 -8.09 -1.10 0.74
CA ARG A 196 -9.07 -0.03 0.41
C ARG A 196 -8.49 0.99 -0.57
N GLY A 197 -7.21 1.34 -0.40
CA GLY A 197 -6.54 2.27 -1.31
C GLY A 197 -6.25 1.70 -2.71
N GLY A 198 -6.47 0.39 -2.91
CA GLY A 198 -6.24 -0.33 -4.16
C GLY A 198 -4.75 -0.60 -4.40
N ALA A 199 -4.42 -1.68 -5.12
CA ALA A 199 -3.03 -2.12 -5.31
C ALA A 199 -2.16 -1.05 -5.99
N LEU A 200 -0.92 -0.89 -5.50
CA LEU A 200 0.10 -0.09 -6.17
C LEU A 200 0.77 -0.94 -7.25
N PRO A 201 1.04 -0.37 -8.44
CA PRO A 201 1.63 -1.13 -9.55
C PRO A 201 3.07 -1.58 -9.27
N VAL A 202 3.77 -0.87 -8.38
CA VAL A 202 5.13 -1.19 -7.94
C VAL A 202 5.24 -1.02 -6.44
N ASN A 203 6.33 -1.56 -5.88
CA ASN A 203 6.61 -1.42 -4.46
C ASN A 203 6.99 0.03 -4.11
N VAL A 204 6.57 0.45 -2.91
CA VAL A 204 6.93 1.76 -2.34
C VAL A 204 7.37 1.57 -0.90
N ALA A 205 8.42 2.29 -0.51
CA ALA A 205 8.99 2.20 0.83
C ALA A 205 9.23 3.60 1.42
N LEU A 206 8.88 3.77 2.69
CA LEU A 206 9.24 4.95 3.45
C LEU A 206 10.74 4.91 3.77
N LEU A 207 11.51 5.85 3.23
CA LEU A 207 12.94 5.96 3.48
C LEU A 207 13.23 6.78 4.73
N ARG A 208 12.55 7.91 4.88
CA ARG A 208 12.87 8.88 5.94
C ARG A 208 11.64 9.69 6.35
N THR A 209 11.56 9.99 7.64
CA THR A 209 10.62 10.95 8.22
C THR A 209 11.41 12.09 8.87
N LEU A 210 10.97 13.33 8.62
CA LEU A 210 11.59 14.54 9.15
C LEU A 210 10.53 15.51 9.66
N THR A 211 10.87 16.23 10.72
CA THR A 211 10.13 17.44 11.11
C THR A 211 10.72 18.62 10.38
N ALA A 212 9.86 19.44 9.78
CA ALA A 212 10.26 20.65 9.06
C ALA A 212 9.31 21.79 9.40
N GLU A 213 9.65 22.99 8.97
CA GLU A 213 8.82 24.19 9.08
C GLU A 213 8.40 24.67 7.70
N ARG A 214 7.10 24.86 7.52
CA ARG A 214 6.50 25.48 6.34
C ARG A 214 6.30 26.97 6.59
N SER A 215 6.82 27.81 5.71
CA SER A 215 6.59 29.26 5.74
C SER A 215 6.24 29.77 4.35
N GLU A 216 5.35 30.76 4.29
CA GLU A 216 4.92 31.40 3.06
C GLU A 216 5.39 32.86 3.04
N VAL A 217 6.18 33.22 2.02
CA VAL A 217 6.73 34.56 1.83
C VAL A 217 6.46 34.97 0.39
N ASP A 218 5.74 36.08 0.13
CA ASP A 218 5.43 36.53 -1.25
C ASP A 218 4.80 35.47 -2.16
N GLY A 219 3.85 34.68 -1.64
CA GLY A 219 3.22 33.57 -2.38
C GLY A 219 4.15 32.37 -2.63
N THR A 220 5.32 32.38 -2.01
CA THR A 220 6.36 31.36 -2.14
C THR A 220 6.34 30.49 -0.89
N THR A 221 5.80 29.27 -0.99
CA THR A 221 5.85 28.28 0.10
C THR A 221 7.23 27.64 0.19
N THR A 222 7.88 27.74 1.34
CA THR A 222 9.18 27.12 1.65
C THR A 222 9.02 26.10 2.77
N VAL A 223 9.73 24.97 2.67
CA VAL A 223 9.80 23.95 3.71
C VAL A 223 11.27 23.75 4.12
N SER A 224 11.58 23.98 5.40
CA SER A 224 12.95 23.93 5.93
C SER A 224 13.10 22.85 6.99
N ASP A 225 14.09 21.97 6.83
CA ASP A 225 14.41 20.88 7.78
C ASP A 225 15.00 21.46 9.07
N THR A 226 14.26 21.34 10.18
CA THR A 226 14.66 21.88 11.49
C THR A 226 15.64 20.98 12.24
N SER A 227 15.92 19.77 11.74
CA SER A 227 16.88 18.84 12.36
C SER A 227 18.35 19.15 12.02
N LEU A 228 18.59 20.04 11.06
CA LEU A 228 19.94 20.42 10.64
C LEU A 228 20.48 21.59 11.48
N ARG A 229 21.70 21.41 12.01
CA ARG A 229 22.43 22.41 12.82
C ARG A 229 22.71 23.73 12.07
N TYR A 230 22.71 23.65 10.74
CA TYR A 230 22.54 24.76 9.80
C TYR A 230 21.44 24.33 8.83
N PRO A 231 20.19 24.80 9.00
CA PRO A 231 19.14 24.51 8.04
C PRO A 231 19.55 25.18 6.73
N THR A 232 20.19 24.42 5.86
CA THR A 232 20.23 24.82 4.46
C THR A 232 18.79 24.69 4.00
N PRO A 233 18.15 25.78 3.54
CA PRO A 233 16.87 25.64 2.88
C PRO A 233 17.15 24.83 1.63
N LYS A 234 17.05 23.51 1.72
CA LYS A 234 16.74 22.70 0.55
C LYS A 234 15.44 23.32 0.08
N ARG A 235 15.45 23.97 -1.09
CA ARG A 235 14.24 24.52 -1.71
C ARG A 235 13.35 23.34 -2.10
N TRP A 236 12.72 22.73 -1.11
CA TRP A 236 11.60 21.80 -1.22
C TRP A 236 10.42 22.67 -1.55
N HIS A 237 10.21 22.82 -2.83
CA HIS A 237 9.37 23.88 -3.30
C HIS A 237 8.36 23.22 -4.23
N PRO A 238 7.09 23.11 -3.80
CA PRO A 238 5.98 22.89 -4.72
C PRO A 238 6.07 23.89 -5.89
N ALA A 239 6.51 25.12 -5.60
CA ALA A 239 6.78 26.13 -6.61
C ALA A 239 8.10 25.93 -7.39
N ALA A 240 9.15 25.23 -6.92
CA ALA A 240 10.28 24.86 -7.80
C ALA A 240 9.91 23.72 -8.74
N CYS A 241 8.97 22.86 -8.36
CA CYS A 241 8.34 21.93 -9.30
C CYS A 241 7.64 22.73 -10.42
N ALA A 242 6.83 23.73 -10.07
CA ALA A 242 6.18 24.65 -11.01
C ALA A 242 7.12 25.63 -11.76
N LEU A 243 8.24 26.06 -11.15
CA LEU A 243 9.20 27.01 -11.71
C LEU A 243 10.34 26.30 -12.48
N SER A 244 10.61 25.01 -12.22
CA SER A 244 11.72 24.31 -12.88
C SER A 244 11.43 23.99 -14.35
N GLN A 245 10.18 24.14 -14.81
CA GLN A 245 9.74 23.79 -16.18
C GLN A 245 10.24 22.41 -16.64
N ARG A 246 10.54 21.50 -15.70
CA ARG A 246 10.83 20.11 -16.01
C ARG A 246 9.50 19.38 -16.04
N ASP A 247 9.16 18.81 -17.18
CA ASP A 247 7.91 18.08 -17.42
C ASP A 247 7.70 16.90 -16.45
N ASP A 248 8.76 16.51 -15.73
CA ASP A 248 8.85 15.34 -14.85
C ASP A 248 8.50 15.62 -13.37
N CYS A 249 8.11 16.86 -13.01
CA CYS A 249 7.77 17.23 -11.63
C CYS A 249 6.33 17.77 -11.52
N HIS A 250 5.49 17.14 -10.69
CA HIS A 250 4.12 17.61 -10.40
C HIS A 250 3.73 17.41 -8.94
N VAL A 251 2.68 18.12 -8.49
CA VAL A 251 2.18 18.08 -7.11
C VAL A 251 0.75 17.55 -7.10
N LEU A 252 0.49 16.59 -6.21
CA LEU A 252 -0.84 16.05 -5.97
C LEU A 252 -1.28 16.41 -4.55
N VAL A 253 -2.56 16.77 -4.41
CA VAL A 253 -3.15 17.00 -3.09
C VAL A 253 -3.53 15.66 -2.48
N VAL A 254 -3.11 15.44 -1.24
CA VAL A 254 -3.61 14.37 -0.38
C VAL A 254 -4.77 14.96 0.42
N PRO A 255 -6.03 14.67 0.04
CA PRO A 255 -7.19 15.30 0.67
C PRO A 255 -7.41 14.72 2.07
N ALA A 256 -8.04 15.51 2.94
CA ALA A 256 -8.68 14.94 4.14
C ALA A 256 -9.78 13.96 3.73
N GLN A 257 -9.90 12.84 4.45
CA GLN A 257 -11.08 11.99 4.31
C GLN A 257 -12.32 12.75 4.84
N PRO A 258 -13.48 12.64 4.19
CA PRO A 258 -14.73 13.22 4.66
C PRO A 258 -15.22 12.61 5.97
#